data_AF-A0AAE6F8R9-F1
#
_entry.id   AF-A0AAE6F8R9-F1
#
_cell.length_a   1.000
_cell.length_b   1.000
_cell.length_c   1.000
_cell.angle_alpha   90.00
_cell.angle_beta   90.00
_cell.angle_gamma   90.00
#
_symmetry.space_group_name_H-M   'P 1'
#
loop_
_entity.id
_entity.type
_entity.pdbx_description
1 polymer ?
#
loop_
_entity_poly.entity_id
_entity_poly.type
_entity_poly.pdbx_seq_one_letter_code
_entity_poly.pdbx_strand_id
1 'polypeptide(L)'
;MIEQAEIELADLRLRKAIMEADFDELCHHYQTLIIGNQDISIIAKKTLLEYYAYEFLKPLRSIGLMPTDNYDVWKTKHFLVKFQLNEEKAMDLYFKLNPINSQYESQYLPLLTIYSDTREVRVNDHQILYLLRQWYTDKIFTVNQLSLFNYDINLLLTHFRASSFMVSPSLIDNTQELAVDLETEFPITTDILDQIFITTMENQDYDFVKAEYEDYEIFLDKKQRLTIRMADDRTHLFIDSDRRKRSLLDFFTSYEFLVPLVVPSYSH
;
A
#
# COMPACT_ATOMS: atom_id res chain seq x y z
N MET A 1 -35.35 -7.68 -34.26
CA MET A 1 -35.39 -6.20 -34.11
C MET A 1 -35.95 -5.77 -32.76
N ILE A 2 -37.09 -6.29 -32.30
CA ILE A 2 -37.65 -5.92 -30.98
C ILE A 2 -36.77 -6.42 -29.82
N GLU A 3 -36.38 -7.69 -29.83
CA GLU A 3 -35.53 -8.32 -28.79
C GLU A 3 -34.18 -7.60 -28.59
N GLN A 4 -33.56 -7.13 -29.68
CA GLN A 4 -32.28 -6.41 -29.61
C GLN A 4 -32.45 -5.00 -29.02
N ALA A 5 -33.55 -4.32 -29.33
CA ALA A 5 -33.89 -3.04 -28.71
C ALA A 5 -34.24 -3.20 -27.21
N GLU A 6 -34.85 -4.33 -26.83
CA GLU A 6 -35.12 -4.64 -25.41
C GLU A 6 -33.83 -4.90 -24.62
N ILE A 7 -32.87 -5.62 -25.20
CA ILE A 7 -31.54 -5.83 -24.60
C ILE A 7 -30.80 -4.50 -24.43
N GLU A 8 -30.79 -3.64 -25.45
CA GLU A 8 -30.15 -2.33 -25.37
C GLU A 8 -30.83 -1.41 -24.33
N LEU A 9 -32.16 -1.44 -24.26
CA LEU A 9 -32.92 -0.67 -23.27
C LEU A 9 -32.65 -1.18 -21.84
N ALA A 10 -32.57 -2.49 -21.65
CA ALA A 10 -32.24 -3.10 -20.36
C ALA A 10 -30.82 -2.70 -19.92
N ASP A 11 -29.85 -2.71 -20.83
CA ASP A 11 -28.48 -2.26 -20.57
C ASP A 11 -28.40 -0.78 -20.18
N LEU A 12 -29.13 0.09 -20.88
CA LEU A 12 -29.23 1.52 -20.54
C LEU A 12 -29.83 1.74 -19.15
N ARG A 13 -30.88 0.97 -18.81
CA ARG A 13 -31.50 1.02 -17.48
C ARG A 13 -30.55 0.56 -16.39
N LEU A 14 -29.81 -0.53 -16.62
CA LEU A 14 -28.81 -1.02 -15.68
C LEU A 14 -27.70 0.00 -15.44
N ARG A 15 -27.16 0.59 -16.51
CA ARG A 15 -26.14 1.64 -16.39
C ARG A 15 -26.64 2.85 -15.61
N LYS A 16 -27.87 3.29 -15.88
CA LYS A 16 -28.49 4.38 -15.13
C LYS A 16 -28.62 4.02 -13.64
N ALA A 17 -29.09 2.81 -13.32
CA ALA A 17 -29.20 2.36 -11.93
C ALA A 17 -27.85 2.37 -11.23
N ILE A 18 -26.78 1.85 -11.87
CA ILE A 18 -25.42 1.89 -11.31
C ILE A 18 -24.95 3.32 -11.06
N MET A 19 -25.21 4.24 -11.97
CA MET A 19 -24.76 5.64 -11.84
C MET A 19 -25.48 6.41 -10.72
N GLU A 20 -26.70 6.00 -10.39
CA GLU A 20 -27.53 6.60 -9.34
C GLU A 20 -27.40 5.87 -8.00
N ALA A 21 -26.74 4.69 -7.99
CA ALA A 21 -26.63 3.81 -6.84
C ALA A 21 -25.76 4.39 -5.72
N ASP A 22 -26.16 4.11 -4.48
CA ASP A 22 -25.29 4.30 -3.32
C ASP A 22 -24.27 3.15 -3.17
N PHE A 23 -23.41 3.22 -2.15
CA PHE A 23 -22.37 2.21 -1.97
C PHE A 23 -22.91 0.80 -1.68
N ASP A 24 -24.02 0.69 -0.93
CA ASP A 24 -24.62 -0.60 -0.61
C ASP A 24 -25.26 -1.23 -1.85
N GLU A 25 -25.93 -0.42 -2.67
CA GLU A 25 -26.46 -0.84 -3.97
C GLU A 25 -25.34 -1.24 -4.95
N LEU A 26 -24.23 -0.49 -4.99
CA LEU A 26 -23.06 -0.85 -5.79
C LEU A 26 -22.44 -2.18 -5.31
N CYS A 27 -22.34 -2.41 -3.99
CA CYS A 27 -21.92 -3.70 -3.44
C CYS A 27 -22.86 -4.84 -3.88
N HIS A 28 -24.17 -4.61 -3.85
CA HIS A 28 -25.16 -5.59 -4.29
C HIS A 28 -25.04 -5.89 -5.79
N HIS A 29 -24.85 -4.87 -6.63
CA HIS A 29 -24.59 -5.04 -8.05
C HIS A 29 -23.28 -5.79 -8.30
N TYR A 30 -22.21 -5.48 -7.57
CA TYR A 30 -20.94 -6.20 -7.67
C TYR A 30 -21.10 -7.69 -7.33
N GLN A 31 -21.77 -7.99 -6.22
CA GLN A 31 -22.04 -9.37 -5.79
C GLN A 31 -22.85 -10.14 -6.84
N THR A 32 -23.91 -9.52 -7.35
CA THR A 32 -24.85 -10.19 -8.27
C THR A 32 -24.27 -10.34 -9.67
N LEU A 33 -23.64 -9.28 -10.20
CA LEU A 33 -23.22 -9.23 -11.60
C LEU A 33 -21.81 -9.75 -11.80
N ILE A 34 -20.86 -9.36 -10.95
CA ILE A 34 -19.45 -9.75 -11.09
C ILE A 34 -19.21 -11.12 -10.43
N ILE A 35 -19.50 -11.23 -9.13
CA ILE A 35 -19.27 -12.48 -8.39
C ILE A 35 -20.24 -13.57 -8.86
N GLY A 36 -21.51 -13.21 -9.09
CA GLY A 36 -22.53 -14.13 -9.63
C GLY A 36 -22.35 -14.53 -11.10
N ASN A 37 -21.38 -13.97 -11.84
CA ASN A 37 -21.15 -14.25 -13.27
C ASN A 37 -22.41 -14.04 -14.14
N GLN A 38 -23.15 -12.97 -13.90
CA GLN A 38 -24.28 -12.66 -14.78
C GLN A 38 -23.78 -12.03 -16.08
N ASP A 39 -24.40 -12.40 -17.19
CA ASP A 39 -24.13 -11.78 -18.49
C ASP A 39 -24.59 -10.33 -18.48
N ILE A 40 -23.61 -9.42 -18.54
CA ILE A 40 -23.82 -7.98 -18.67
C ILE A 40 -22.95 -7.44 -19.81
N SER A 41 -23.35 -6.32 -20.38
CA SER A 41 -22.53 -5.69 -21.41
C SER A 41 -21.17 -5.25 -20.85
N ILE A 42 -20.17 -5.16 -21.74
CA ILE A 42 -18.85 -4.63 -21.40
C ILE A 42 -18.95 -3.21 -20.85
N ILE A 43 -19.88 -2.40 -21.37
CA ILE A 43 -20.05 -1.01 -20.94
C ILE A 43 -20.63 -0.97 -19.52
N ALA A 44 -21.69 -1.75 -19.24
CA ALA A 44 -22.26 -1.85 -17.90
C ALA A 44 -21.24 -2.37 -16.88
N LYS A 45 -20.41 -3.35 -17.26
CA LYS A 45 -19.32 -3.85 -16.41
C LYS A 45 -18.31 -2.74 -16.10
N LYS A 46 -17.88 -1.97 -17.10
CA LYS A 46 -16.95 -0.85 -16.89
C LYS A 46 -17.55 0.23 -16.00
N THR A 47 -18.80 0.63 -16.24
CA THR A 47 -19.51 1.61 -15.40
C THR A 47 -19.60 1.14 -13.95
N LEU A 48 -19.95 -0.13 -13.72
CA LEU A 48 -19.97 -0.70 -12.37
C LEU A 48 -18.61 -0.62 -11.70
N LEU A 49 -17.55 -1.08 -12.37
CA LEU A 49 -16.20 -1.08 -11.79
C LEU A 49 -15.70 0.34 -11.50
N GLU A 50 -16.00 1.31 -12.37
CA GLU A 50 -15.61 2.71 -12.19
C GLU A 50 -16.28 3.34 -10.97
N TYR A 51 -17.61 3.21 -10.85
CA TYR A 51 -18.35 3.76 -9.71
C TYR A 51 -18.01 3.03 -8.40
N TYR A 52 -17.81 1.72 -8.47
CA TYR A 52 -17.39 0.93 -7.32
C TYR A 52 -15.99 1.32 -6.84
N ALA A 53 -15.01 1.43 -7.75
CA ALA A 53 -13.67 1.91 -7.43
C ALA A 53 -13.69 3.34 -6.87
N TYR A 54 -14.52 4.22 -7.43
CA TYR A 54 -14.65 5.59 -6.95
C TYR A 54 -15.10 5.67 -5.49
N GLU A 55 -16.06 4.85 -5.07
CA GLU A 55 -16.50 4.86 -3.67
C GLU A 55 -15.39 4.47 -2.69
N PHE A 56 -14.47 3.57 -3.09
CA PHE A 56 -13.26 3.28 -2.31
C PHE A 56 -12.24 4.43 -2.32
N LEU A 57 -12.08 5.11 -3.46
CA LEU A 57 -11.09 6.18 -3.63
C LEU A 57 -11.56 7.55 -3.13
N LYS A 58 -12.84 7.69 -2.79
CA LYS A 58 -13.52 8.93 -2.34
C LYS A 58 -12.72 9.80 -1.34
N PRO A 59 -11.99 9.25 -0.34
CA PRO A 59 -11.17 10.07 0.57
C PRO A 59 -10.11 10.92 -0.15
N LEU A 60 -9.61 10.45 -1.30
CA LEU A 60 -8.59 11.14 -2.09
C LEU A 60 -9.12 12.39 -2.81
N ARG A 61 -10.43 12.66 -2.76
CA ARG A 61 -10.99 13.95 -3.24
C ARG A 61 -10.34 15.14 -2.54
N SER A 62 -9.94 14.98 -1.29
CA SER A 62 -9.19 15.99 -0.52
C SER A 62 -7.88 16.42 -1.20
N ILE A 63 -7.25 15.53 -1.98
CA ILE A 63 -6.02 15.77 -2.74
C ILE A 63 -6.26 15.88 -4.25
N GLY A 64 -7.51 16.15 -4.67
CA GLY A 64 -7.85 16.40 -6.07
C GLY A 64 -7.98 15.16 -6.94
N LEU A 65 -8.53 14.06 -6.40
CA LEU A 65 -8.92 12.88 -7.16
C LEU A 65 -9.81 13.26 -8.37
N MET A 66 -9.39 12.89 -9.57
CA MET A 66 -10.10 13.13 -10.83
C MET A 66 -9.92 11.95 -11.79
N PRO A 67 -10.92 11.63 -12.63
CA PRO A 67 -10.77 10.63 -13.69
C PRO A 67 -9.76 11.09 -14.75
N THR A 68 -9.22 10.15 -15.50
CA THR A 68 -8.39 10.41 -16.70
C THR A 68 -9.13 9.99 -17.95
N ASP A 69 -8.50 10.13 -19.12
CA ASP A 69 -9.07 9.62 -20.38
C ASP A 69 -9.16 8.08 -20.41
N ASN A 70 -8.41 7.40 -19.54
CA ASN A 70 -8.50 5.96 -19.35
C ASN A 70 -9.54 5.66 -18.27
N TYR A 71 -10.53 4.83 -18.61
CA TYR A 71 -11.64 4.48 -17.72
C TYR A 71 -11.20 3.86 -16.38
N ASP A 72 -10.05 3.16 -16.38
CA ASP A 72 -9.51 2.42 -15.25
C ASP A 72 -8.43 3.19 -14.48
N VAL A 73 -8.17 4.46 -14.83
CA VAL A 73 -7.13 5.29 -14.21
C VAL A 73 -7.69 6.60 -13.70
N TRP A 74 -7.41 6.87 -12.44
CA TRP A 74 -7.69 8.12 -11.75
C TRP A 74 -6.37 8.81 -11.37
N LYS A 75 -6.38 10.14 -11.31
CA LYS A 75 -5.22 10.93 -10.88
C LYS A 75 -5.51 11.70 -9.61
N THR A 76 -4.48 11.89 -8.81
CA THR A 76 -4.46 12.83 -7.69
C THR A 76 -3.32 13.83 -7.89
N LYS A 77 -3.11 14.75 -6.94
CA LYS A 77 -1.90 15.59 -6.90
C LYS A 77 -0.61 14.78 -6.71
N HIS A 78 -0.66 13.64 -6.02
CA HIS A 78 0.53 12.92 -5.57
C HIS A 78 0.86 11.68 -6.43
N PHE A 79 -0.15 11.01 -6.97
CA PHE A 79 0.00 9.76 -7.72
C PHE A 79 -1.19 9.48 -8.67
N LEU A 80 -0.98 8.52 -9.57
CA LEU A 80 -2.04 7.88 -10.35
C LEU A 80 -2.50 6.61 -9.62
N VAL A 81 -3.80 6.31 -9.72
CA VAL A 81 -4.39 5.04 -9.26
C VAL A 81 -5.01 4.35 -10.44
N LYS A 82 -4.57 3.13 -10.74
CA LYS A 82 -5.24 2.24 -11.69
C LYS A 82 -6.01 1.18 -10.92
N PHE A 83 -7.21 0.84 -11.36
CA PHE A 83 -7.96 -0.29 -10.78
C PHE A 83 -8.20 -1.38 -11.82
N GLN A 84 -8.20 -2.64 -11.41
CA GLN A 84 -8.46 -3.76 -12.30
C GLN A 84 -9.17 -4.90 -11.56
N LEU A 85 -10.04 -5.62 -12.26
CA LEU A 85 -10.61 -6.87 -11.76
C LEU A 85 -9.63 -8.02 -12.02
N ASN A 86 -9.27 -8.76 -10.98
CA ASN A 86 -8.38 -9.93 -11.10
C ASN A 86 -9.16 -11.22 -11.39
N GLU A 87 -8.44 -12.35 -11.49
CA GLU A 87 -9.02 -13.66 -11.80
C GLU A 87 -9.98 -14.16 -10.69
N GLU A 88 -9.70 -13.77 -9.44
CA GLU A 88 -10.54 -14.05 -8.26
C GLU A 88 -11.76 -13.11 -8.18
N LYS A 89 -11.90 -12.19 -9.13
CA LYS A 89 -12.91 -11.13 -9.13
C LYS A 89 -12.79 -10.16 -7.94
N ALA A 90 -11.61 -10.10 -7.33
CA ALA A 90 -11.25 -9.03 -6.42
C ALA A 90 -10.77 -7.80 -7.23
N MET A 91 -10.88 -6.63 -6.63
CA MET A 91 -10.45 -5.38 -7.24
C MET A 91 -9.03 -5.03 -6.76
N ASP A 92 -8.08 -5.06 -7.68
CA ASP A 92 -6.71 -4.62 -7.44
C ASP A 92 -6.58 -3.11 -7.69
N LEU A 93 -5.97 -2.39 -6.76
CA LEU A 93 -5.61 -0.99 -6.87
C LEU A 93 -4.09 -0.86 -6.98
N TYR A 94 -3.66 -0.27 -8.08
CA TYR A 94 -2.27 -0.03 -8.40
C TYR A 94 -1.95 1.46 -8.29
N PHE A 95 -0.82 1.79 -7.66
CA PHE A 95 -0.44 3.18 -7.41
C PHE A 95 0.85 3.52 -8.14
N LYS A 96 0.90 4.67 -8.82
CA LYS A 96 2.09 5.14 -9.52
C LYS A 96 2.42 6.57 -9.08
N LEU A 97 3.52 6.71 -8.34
CA LEU A 97 4.07 8.00 -7.94
C LEU A 97 4.88 8.61 -9.08
N ASN A 98 4.91 9.94 -9.15
CA ASN A 98 5.80 10.64 -10.07
C ASN A 98 7.22 10.71 -9.47
N PRO A 99 8.25 10.30 -10.21
CA PRO A 99 9.64 10.37 -9.73
C PRO A 99 10.12 11.83 -9.65
N ILE A 100 11.18 12.07 -8.87
CA ILE A 100 11.78 13.42 -8.74
C ILE A 100 12.31 13.93 -10.08
N ASN A 101 12.87 13.02 -10.87
CA ASN A 101 13.43 13.30 -12.18
C ASN A 101 12.66 12.51 -13.24
N SER A 102 12.25 13.18 -14.32
CA SER A 102 11.52 12.60 -15.45
C SER A 102 12.32 11.56 -16.25
N GLN A 103 13.63 11.44 -16.00
CA GLN A 103 14.47 10.39 -16.57
C GLN A 103 14.20 9.01 -15.96
N TYR A 104 13.65 8.96 -14.73
CA TYR A 104 13.28 7.70 -14.11
C TYR A 104 11.88 7.27 -14.57
N GLU A 105 11.72 5.99 -14.87
CA GLU A 105 10.39 5.41 -15.10
C GLU A 105 9.84 4.80 -13.81
N SER A 106 8.74 5.35 -13.33
CA SER A 106 7.97 4.79 -12.22
C SER A 106 6.91 3.81 -12.74
N GLN A 107 6.77 2.67 -12.08
CA GLN A 107 5.80 1.63 -12.42
C GLN A 107 4.56 1.70 -11.52
N TYR A 108 3.50 1.03 -11.96
CA TYR A 108 2.30 0.85 -11.16
C TYR A 108 2.55 -0.24 -10.10
N LEU A 109 2.41 0.12 -8.83
CA LEU A 109 2.63 -0.74 -7.68
C LEU A 109 1.31 -1.42 -7.29
N PRO A 110 1.16 -2.75 -7.43
CA PRO A 110 -0.03 -3.49 -6.99
C PRO A 110 -0.12 -3.51 -5.46
N LEU A 111 -0.74 -2.49 -4.87
CA LEU A 111 -0.65 -2.26 -3.42
C LEU A 111 -1.84 -2.82 -2.64
N LEU A 112 -3.06 -2.67 -3.15
CA LEU A 112 -4.27 -3.06 -2.42
C LEU A 112 -5.10 -4.02 -3.24
N THR A 113 -5.65 -5.04 -2.60
CA THR A 113 -6.64 -5.94 -3.20
C THR A 113 -7.89 -5.94 -2.32
N ILE A 114 -9.03 -5.66 -2.93
CA ILE A 114 -10.33 -5.57 -2.28
C ILE A 114 -11.17 -6.79 -2.64
N TYR A 115 -11.41 -7.63 -1.65
CA TYR A 115 -12.26 -8.82 -1.73
C TYR A 115 -13.68 -8.46 -1.30
N SER A 116 -14.54 -8.19 -2.29
CA SER A 116 -15.92 -7.77 -2.04
C SER A 116 -16.78 -8.87 -1.40
N ASP A 117 -16.47 -10.14 -1.67
CA ASP A 117 -17.18 -11.32 -1.18
C ASP A 117 -16.97 -11.55 0.32
N THR A 118 -15.72 -11.44 0.79
CA THR A 118 -15.34 -11.58 2.20
C THR A 118 -15.32 -10.26 2.96
N ARG A 119 -15.47 -9.14 2.25
CA ARG A 119 -15.26 -7.77 2.76
C ARG A 119 -13.87 -7.60 3.40
N GLU A 120 -12.85 -8.14 2.75
CA GLU A 120 -11.46 -8.04 3.19
C GLU A 120 -10.68 -7.10 2.27
N VAL A 121 -9.78 -6.30 2.84
CA VAL A 121 -8.76 -5.54 2.09
C VAL A 121 -7.39 -6.02 2.52
N ARG A 122 -6.61 -6.49 1.54
CA ARG A 122 -5.22 -6.90 1.73
C ARG A 122 -4.28 -5.86 1.17
N VAL A 123 -3.18 -5.63 1.90
CA VAL A 123 -2.08 -4.79 1.46
C VAL A 123 -0.93 -5.69 1.03
N ASN A 124 -0.31 -5.37 -0.11
CA ASN A 124 0.88 -6.07 -0.58
C ASN A 124 2.13 -5.44 0.04
N ASP A 125 2.56 -6.00 1.17
CA ASP A 125 3.70 -5.52 1.95
C ASP A 125 5.03 -5.55 1.19
N HIS A 126 5.20 -6.43 0.19
CA HIS A 126 6.38 -6.42 -0.68
C HIS A 126 6.51 -5.10 -1.45
N GLN A 127 5.40 -4.45 -1.79
CA GLN A 127 5.44 -3.15 -2.47
C GLN A 127 5.91 -2.02 -1.54
N ILE A 128 5.73 -2.16 -0.23
CA ILE A 128 6.23 -1.19 0.76
C ILE A 128 7.75 -1.25 0.85
N LEU A 129 8.31 -2.46 0.90
CA LEU A 129 9.76 -2.67 0.86
C LEU A 129 10.37 -2.22 -0.47
N TYR A 130 9.67 -2.47 -1.58
CA TYR A 130 10.09 -1.97 -2.89
C TYR A 130 10.10 -0.43 -2.95
N LEU A 131 9.10 0.25 -2.38
CA LEU A 131 9.07 1.71 -2.26
C LEU A 131 10.26 2.25 -1.43
N LEU A 132 10.60 1.58 -0.34
CA LEU A 132 11.78 1.94 0.47
C LEU A 132 13.07 1.83 -0.36
N ARG A 133 13.22 0.77 -1.16
CA ARG A 133 14.34 0.62 -2.09
C ARG A 133 14.41 1.74 -3.12
N GLN A 134 13.29 2.06 -3.76
CA GLN A 134 13.24 3.12 -4.77
C GLN A 134 13.60 4.49 -4.21
N TRP A 135 13.28 4.74 -2.93
CA TRP A 135 13.70 5.95 -2.24
C TRP A 135 15.17 5.90 -1.79
N TYR A 136 15.58 4.84 -1.11
CA TYR A 136 16.87 4.78 -0.43
C TYR A 136 18.03 4.44 -1.35
N THR A 137 17.90 3.41 -2.17
CA THR A 137 18.96 2.93 -3.06
C THR A 137 18.92 3.67 -4.39
N ASP A 138 17.74 3.69 -5.02
CA ASP A 138 17.62 4.21 -6.40
C ASP A 138 17.46 5.75 -6.45
N LYS A 139 17.20 6.38 -5.28
CA LYS A 139 16.99 7.84 -5.13
C LYS A 139 15.93 8.39 -6.10
N ILE A 140 14.91 7.60 -6.43
CA ILE A 140 13.82 7.93 -7.36
C ILE A 140 12.79 8.85 -6.71
N PHE A 141 12.54 8.68 -5.41
CA PHE A 141 11.56 9.42 -4.63
C PHE A 141 12.20 10.18 -3.47
N THR A 142 11.49 11.16 -2.92
CA THR A 142 11.87 11.87 -1.69
C THR A 142 11.14 11.31 -0.48
N VAL A 143 11.69 11.55 0.71
CA VAL A 143 11.01 11.32 1.99
C VAL A 143 9.62 11.97 2.00
N ASN A 144 9.52 13.23 1.58
CA ASN A 144 8.24 13.96 1.55
C ASN A 144 7.19 13.26 0.67
N GLN A 145 7.60 12.73 -0.49
CA GLN A 145 6.68 11.98 -1.36
C GLN A 145 6.20 10.69 -0.69
N LEU A 146 7.09 9.96 -0.02
CA LEU A 146 6.71 8.74 0.72
C LEU A 146 5.81 9.05 1.92
N SER A 147 6.07 10.13 2.66
CA SER A 147 5.22 10.55 3.79
C SER A 147 3.81 10.96 3.33
N LEU A 148 3.70 11.73 2.24
CA LEU A 148 2.40 12.08 1.64
C LEU A 148 1.66 10.84 1.16
N PHE A 149 2.36 9.94 0.46
CA PHE A 149 1.79 8.68 0.01
C PHE A 149 1.29 7.83 1.17
N ASN A 150 2.10 7.67 2.23
CA ASN A 150 1.73 6.94 3.44
C ASN A 150 0.46 7.51 4.08
N TYR A 151 0.37 8.83 4.20
CA TYR A 151 -0.81 9.52 4.73
C TYR A 151 -2.05 9.24 3.87
N ASP A 152 -1.94 9.40 2.54
CA ASP A 152 -3.06 9.21 1.62
C ASP A 152 -3.56 7.76 1.58
N ILE A 153 -2.66 6.77 1.64
CA ILE A 153 -3.05 5.36 1.76
C ILE A 153 -3.75 5.09 3.09
N ASN A 154 -3.28 5.67 4.20
CA ASN A 154 -3.96 5.50 5.48
C ASN A 154 -5.35 6.15 5.54
N LEU A 155 -5.59 7.21 4.75
CA LEU A 155 -6.95 7.74 4.54
C LEU A 155 -7.86 6.69 3.87
N LEU A 156 -7.34 5.98 2.86
CA LEU A 156 -8.08 4.88 2.21
C LEU A 156 -8.35 3.74 3.20
N LEU A 157 -7.33 3.27 3.93
CA LEU A 157 -7.49 2.17 4.89
C LEU A 157 -8.51 2.52 6.00
N THR A 158 -8.49 3.76 6.49
CA THR A 158 -9.47 4.25 7.45
C THR A 158 -10.88 4.25 6.87
N HIS A 159 -11.04 4.70 5.63
CA HIS A 159 -12.32 4.68 4.92
C HIS A 159 -12.83 3.27 4.69
N PHE A 160 -11.98 2.31 4.33
CA PHE A 160 -12.40 0.92 4.15
C PHE A 160 -13.00 0.33 5.44
N ARG A 161 -12.37 0.60 6.59
CA ARG A 161 -12.92 0.19 7.89
C ARG A 161 -14.27 0.86 8.19
N ALA A 162 -14.41 2.14 7.87
CA ALA A 162 -15.68 2.86 8.02
C ALA A 162 -16.78 2.28 7.11
N SER A 163 -16.40 1.78 5.94
CA SER A 163 -17.27 1.08 4.98
C SER A 163 -17.51 -0.40 5.32
N SER A 164 -17.22 -0.84 6.56
CA SER A 164 -17.41 -2.21 7.05
C SER A 164 -16.55 -3.28 6.35
N PHE A 165 -15.39 -2.90 5.79
CA PHE A 165 -14.36 -3.84 5.35
C PHE A 165 -13.35 -4.09 6.46
N MET A 166 -12.87 -5.32 6.55
CA MET A 166 -11.75 -5.70 7.38
C MET A 166 -10.45 -5.41 6.64
N VAL A 167 -9.61 -4.54 7.20
CA VAL A 167 -8.25 -4.29 6.67
C VAL A 167 -7.29 -5.19 7.42
N SER A 168 -6.63 -6.09 6.70
CA SER A 168 -5.63 -7.00 7.28
C SER A 168 -4.42 -6.20 7.81
N PRO A 169 -3.76 -6.66 8.89
CA PRO A 169 -2.52 -6.03 9.36
C PRO A 169 -1.52 -5.88 8.22
N SER A 170 -0.83 -4.73 8.15
CA SER A 170 0.08 -4.41 7.05
C SER A 170 1.16 -3.43 7.47
N LEU A 171 2.22 -3.36 6.68
CA LEU A 171 3.38 -2.51 6.93
C LEU A 171 3.11 -1.01 6.67
N ILE A 172 2.00 -0.67 6.01
CA ILE A 172 1.62 0.73 5.76
C ILE A 172 0.54 1.26 6.70
N ASP A 173 -0.16 0.38 7.43
CA ASP A 173 -1.22 0.78 8.36
C ASP A 173 -0.64 1.47 9.60
N ASN A 174 -0.99 2.75 9.79
CA ASN A 174 -0.54 3.55 10.92
C ASN A 174 -1.60 3.68 12.01
N THR A 175 -2.73 2.96 11.94
CA THR A 175 -3.81 3.10 12.93
C THR A 175 -3.53 2.35 14.24
N GLN A 176 -2.57 1.42 14.21
CA GLN A 176 -2.14 0.57 15.31
C GLN A 176 -0.68 0.86 15.69
N GLU A 177 -0.29 0.34 16.86
CA GLU A 177 1.11 0.33 17.29
C GLU A 177 1.94 -0.53 16.34
N LEU A 178 3.09 -0.04 15.88
CA LEU A 178 3.98 -0.84 15.05
C LEU A 178 4.70 -1.84 15.95
N ALA A 179 4.31 -3.11 15.85
CA ALA A 179 4.97 -4.26 16.48
C ALA A 179 5.00 -5.37 15.44
N VAL A 180 6.13 -5.51 14.73
CA VAL A 180 6.22 -6.36 13.54
C VAL A 180 7.50 -7.19 13.58
N ASP A 181 7.34 -8.49 13.34
CA ASP A 181 8.41 -9.41 12.99
C ASP A 181 8.56 -9.44 11.45
N LEU A 182 9.76 -9.12 10.97
CA LEU A 182 10.14 -9.17 9.57
C LEU A 182 11.27 -10.18 9.39
N GLU A 183 11.25 -10.89 8.27
CA GLU A 183 12.34 -11.75 7.86
C GLU A 183 12.87 -11.24 6.52
N THR A 184 14.18 -11.04 6.43
CA THR A 184 14.84 -10.61 5.21
C THR A 184 15.36 -11.83 4.45
N GLU A 185 15.34 -11.75 3.12
CA GLU A 185 15.87 -12.80 2.24
C GLU A 185 17.41 -12.81 2.15
N PHE A 186 18.09 -12.02 2.99
CA PHE A 186 19.54 -11.86 2.96
C PHE A 186 20.10 -11.66 4.38
N PRO A 187 21.33 -12.15 4.63
CA PRO A 187 22.02 -11.90 5.89
C PRO A 187 22.56 -10.46 5.92
N ILE A 188 22.53 -9.82 7.08
CA ILE A 188 23.18 -8.52 7.29
C ILE A 188 24.69 -8.69 7.32
N THR A 189 25.40 -7.75 6.69
CA THR A 189 26.87 -7.71 6.72
C THR A 189 27.38 -6.95 7.94
N THR A 190 28.61 -7.27 8.37
CA THR A 190 29.29 -6.53 9.44
C THR A 190 29.40 -5.04 9.11
N ASP A 191 29.61 -4.67 7.84
CA ASP A 191 29.69 -3.27 7.41
C ASP A 191 28.40 -2.48 7.72
N ILE A 192 27.22 -3.10 7.54
CA ILE A 192 25.93 -2.48 7.89
C ILE A 192 25.82 -2.30 9.40
N LEU A 193 26.20 -3.31 10.19
CA LEU A 193 26.18 -3.24 11.65
C LEU A 193 27.12 -2.15 12.18
N ASP A 194 28.33 -2.05 11.61
CA ASP A 194 29.31 -1.03 11.97
C ASP A 194 28.80 0.39 11.65
N GLN A 195 28.15 0.58 10.50
CA GLN A 195 27.56 1.87 10.13
C GLN A 195 26.43 2.27 11.09
N ILE A 196 25.59 1.31 11.47
CA ILE A 196 24.53 1.54 12.46
C ILE A 196 25.16 1.92 13.80
N PHE A 197 26.15 1.16 14.27
CA PHE A 197 26.86 1.43 15.51
C PHE A 197 27.45 2.85 15.55
N ILE A 198 28.18 3.25 14.49
CA ILE A 198 28.74 4.60 14.37
C ILE A 198 27.63 5.66 14.45
N THR A 199 26.54 5.48 13.71
CA THR A 199 25.42 6.43 13.69
C THR A 199 24.76 6.56 15.06
N THR A 200 24.57 5.45 15.77
CA THR A 200 24.01 5.47 17.13
C THR A 200 24.95 6.13 18.14
N MET A 201 26.27 5.94 18.01
CA MET A 201 27.26 6.58 18.88
C MET A 201 27.32 8.11 18.71
N GLU A 202 27.02 8.61 17.51
CA GLU A 202 26.98 10.04 17.22
C GLU A 202 25.70 10.73 17.72
N ASN A 203 24.67 9.96 18.11
CA ASN A 203 23.39 10.47 18.57
C ASN A 203 23.12 10.11 20.04
N GLN A 204 23.01 11.11 20.90
CA GLN A 204 22.81 10.94 22.35
C GLN A 204 21.46 10.29 22.73
N ASP A 205 20.48 10.31 21.82
CA ASP A 205 19.15 9.73 22.07
C ASP A 205 19.06 8.25 21.64
N TYR A 206 20.11 7.70 21.01
CA TYR A 206 20.16 6.33 20.51
C TYR A 206 21.14 5.49 21.31
N ASP A 207 20.95 4.17 21.30
CA ASP A 207 21.86 3.20 21.90
C ASP A 207 21.92 1.93 21.05
N PHE A 208 23.08 1.27 21.03
CA PHE A 208 23.31 0.03 20.29
C PHE A 208 23.96 -0.99 21.21
N VAL A 209 23.22 -2.05 21.52
CA VAL A 209 23.61 -3.06 22.50
C VAL A 209 23.72 -4.41 21.79
N LYS A 210 24.86 -5.08 21.98
CA LYS A 210 24.98 -6.49 21.61
C LYS A 210 24.36 -7.35 22.72
N ALA A 211 23.30 -8.08 22.42
CA ALA A 211 22.67 -9.03 23.31
C ALA A 211 23.40 -10.39 23.29
N GLU A 212 22.91 -11.36 24.06
CA GLU A 212 23.45 -12.73 24.03
C GLU A 212 23.13 -13.42 22.68
N TYR A 213 24.02 -14.30 22.20
CA TYR A 213 23.80 -15.14 21.00
C TYR A 213 23.67 -14.40 19.65
N GLU A 214 24.50 -13.39 19.39
CA GLU A 214 24.55 -12.64 18.10
C GLU A 214 23.31 -11.79 17.78
N ASP A 215 22.45 -11.60 18.76
CA ASP A 215 21.36 -10.63 18.67
C ASP A 215 21.90 -9.20 18.94
N TYR A 216 21.35 -8.22 18.23
CA TYR A 216 21.62 -6.80 18.44
C TYR A 216 20.33 -6.06 18.77
N GLU A 217 20.37 -5.17 19.75
CA GLU A 217 19.27 -4.28 20.11
C GLU A 217 19.66 -2.84 19.84
N ILE A 218 18.80 -2.15 19.11
CA ILE A 218 18.93 -0.73 18.78
C ILE A 218 17.81 0.00 19.50
N PHE A 219 18.18 0.89 20.42
CA PHE A 219 17.24 1.79 21.07
C PHE A 219 17.28 3.13 20.35
N LEU A 220 16.10 3.65 20.05
CA LEU A 220 15.90 4.88 19.30
C LEU A 220 15.18 5.91 20.18
N ASP A 221 15.07 7.15 19.67
CA ASP A 221 14.34 8.19 20.35
C ASP A 221 12.89 7.77 20.62
N LYS A 222 12.33 8.34 21.69
CA LYS A 222 10.96 8.07 22.14
C LYS A 222 10.70 6.59 22.47
N LYS A 223 11.74 5.86 22.92
CA LYS A 223 11.68 4.47 23.41
C LYS A 223 11.33 3.43 22.34
N GLN A 224 11.47 3.78 21.07
CA GLN A 224 11.31 2.83 19.98
C GLN A 224 12.53 1.91 19.95
N ARG A 225 12.35 0.69 19.49
CA ARG A 225 13.45 -0.29 19.43
C ARG A 225 13.37 -1.15 18.18
N LEU A 226 14.54 -1.60 17.74
CA LEU A 226 14.71 -2.60 16.70
C LEU A 226 15.63 -3.69 17.25
N THR A 227 15.20 -4.94 17.15
CA THR A 227 16.04 -6.11 17.43
C THR A 227 16.43 -6.77 16.12
N ILE A 228 17.72 -7.06 15.97
CA ILE A 228 18.29 -7.82 14.85
C ILE A 228 18.68 -9.19 15.41
N ARG A 229 18.11 -10.25 14.84
CA ARG A 229 18.56 -11.62 15.08
C ARG A 229 19.17 -12.18 13.82
N MET A 230 20.44 -12.52 13.91
CA MET A 230 21.17 -13.12 12.81
C MET A 230 20.79 -14.59 12.68
N ALA A 231 20.38 -15.00 11.48
CA ALA A 231 20.28 -16.40 11.08
C ALA A 231 21.26 -16.65 9.92
N ASP A 232 21.62 -17.91 9.65
CA ASP A 232 22.71 -18.26 8.72
C ASP A 232 22.62 -17.55 7.36
N ASP A 233 21.45 -17.56 6.73
CA ASP A 233 21.20 -17.00 5.39
C ASP A 233 20.18 -15.86 5.38
N ARG A 234 19.66 -15.47 6.55
CA ARG A 234 18.55 -14.51 6.71
C ARG A 234 18.73 -13.65 7.94
N THR A 235 17.97 -12.57 8.00
CA THR A 235 17.92 -11.77 9.23
C THR A 235 16.47 -11.65 9.68
N HIS A 236 16.24 -11.88 10.96
CA HIS A 236 14.96 -11.53 11.58
C HIS A 236 15.08 -10.17 12.25
N LEU A 237 14.13 -9.28 11.94
CA LEU A 237 14.02 -7.97 12.53
C LEU A 237 12.73 -7.91 13.32
N PHE A 238 12.81 -7.49 14.58
CA PHE A 238 11.63 -7.13 15.35
C PHE A 238 11.62 -5.62 15.54
N ILE A 239 10.56 -4.96 15.08
CA ILE A 239 10.40 -3.50 15.18
C ILE A 239 9.25 -3.22 16.13
N ASP A 240 9.53 -2.39 17.13
CA ASP A 240 8.57 -1.98 18.14
C ASP A 240 8.63 -0.46 18.29
N SER A 241 7.56 0.20 17.85
CA SER A 241 7.41 1.65 17.96
C SER A 241 6.95 2.11 19.35
N ASP A 242 6.98 1.22 20.35
CA ASP A 242 6.27 1.38 21.61
C ASP A 242 4.77 1.63 21.31
N ARG A 243 4.10 2.48 22.09
CA ARG A 243 2.66 2.74 21.93
C ARG A 243 2.32 3.72 20.80
N ARG A 244 3.23 3.89 19.84
CA ARG A 244 3.09 4.90 18.79
C ARG A 244 2.41 4.31 17.56
N LYS A 245 1.41 5.04 17.09
CA LYS A 245 0.71 4.76 15.85
C LYS A 245 1.60 5.10 14.67
N ARG A 246 2.15 4.08 14.02
CA ARG A 246 3.22 4.24 13.03
C ARG A 246 3.18 3.13 11.99
N SER A 247 3.49 3.47 10.74
CA SER A 247 3.72 2.48 9.70
C SER A 247 5.22 2.18 9.54
N LEU A 248 5.54 1.04 8.94
CA LEU A 248 6.92 0.67 8.64
C LEU A 248 7.59 1.69 7.69
N LEU A 249 6.84 2.18 6.71
CA LEU A 249 7.31 3.21 5.78
C LEU A 249 7.70 4.50 6.53
N ASP A 250 6.91 4.91 7.51
CA ASP A 250 7.21 6.08 8.34
C ASP A 250 8.39 5.82 9.30
N PHE A 251 8.50 4.60 9.84
CA PHE A 251 9.63 4.20 10.68
C PHE A 251 10.96 4.32 9.95
N PHE A 252 11.09 3.68 8.79
CA PHE A 252 12.34 3.69 8.02
C PHE A 252 12.66 5.04 7.38
N THR A 253 11.66 5.84 7.03
CA THR A 253 11.92 7.20 6.53
C THR A 253 12.42 8.16 7.61
N SER A 254 12.20 7.86 8.90
CA SER A 254 12.79 8.63 10.01
C SER A 254 14.13 8.09 10.50
N TYR A 255 14.40 6.82 10.27
CA TYR A 255 15.66 6.18 10.61
C TYR A 255 16.33 5.64 9.35
N GLU A 256 16.73 6.56 8.46
CA GLU A 256 17.29 6.22 7.15
C GLU A 256 18.50 5.25 7.25
N PHE A 257 19.31 5.38 8.30
CA PHE A 257 20.45 4.50 8.56
C PHE A 257 20.09 3.04 8.84
N LEU A 258 18.82 2.74 9.12
CA LEU A 258 18.29 1.38 9.33
C LEU A 258 17.73 0.76 8.04
N VAL A 259 17.56 1.52 6.96
CA VAL A 259 17.00 1.00 5.69
C VAL A 259 17.82 -0.16 5.10
N PRO A 260 19.17 -0.18 5.18
CA PRO A 260 19.97 -1.31 4.70
C PRO A 260 19.62 -2.66 5.36
N LEU A 261 18.90 -2.66 6.49
CA LEU A 261 18.42 -3.88 7.14
C LEU A 261 17.32 -4.57 6.34
N VAL A 262 16.51 -3.82 5.58
CA VAL A 262 15.34 -4.35 4.85
C VAL A 262 15.45 -4.21 3.33
N VAL A 263 16.42 -3.44 2.86
CA VAL A 263 16.73 -3.29 1.43
C VAL A 263 18.18 -3.74 1.20
N PRO A 264 18.43 -4.72 0.31
CA PRO A 264 19.78 -5.14 0.03
C PRO A 264 20.58 -4.01 -0.61
N SER A 265 21.71 -3.69 0.00
CA SER A 265 22.72 -2.81 -0.57
C SER A 265 23.43 -3.54 -1.71
N TYR A 266 22.86 -3.57 -2.91
CA TYR A 266 23.63 -3.96 -4.08
C TYR A 266 24.61 -2.82 -4.40
N SER A 267 25.87 -3.03 -4.08
CA SER A 267 26.97 -2.31 -4.71
C SER A 267 26.98 -2.68 -6.21
N HIS A 268 26.74 -1.69 -7.06
CA HIS A 268 27.12 -1.78 -8.47
C HIS A 268 28.65 -1.72 -8.61
#